data_AF-A0A7C1E9Y7-F1
#
_entry.id   AF-A0A7C1E9Y7-F1
#
_cell.length_a   1.000
_cell.length_b   1.000
_cell.length_c   1.000
_cell.angle_alpha   90.00
_cell.angle_beta   90.00
_cell.angle_gamma   90.00
#
_symmetry.space_group_name_H-M   'P 1'
#
loop_
_entity.id
_entity.type
_entity.pdbx_description
1 polymer ?
#
loop_
_entity_poly.entity_id
_entity_poly.type
_entity_poly.pdbx_seq_one_letter_code
_entity_poly.pdbx_strand_id
1 'polypeptide(L)'
;MNFAKKTMMLIVGFSAVIIPARAVTGDEIAKMRQAMPDKPVVQPERPRRMLVFNLSQGFKHSSIPYWAKALEIMAETTGAFSVEHSEDLAVFAPEALSRFDAVCFNNTTELKLTDDQKEALLAFIKSGKGIVGIHAATDNFKDWPEGMHMMGGVFQGHPWTAGGTWAIKLDDPEHPLLKPFGGKGFKVNDEIYRTNLPYYSRDKQRVLMSLDMSDPATRNANGVTPEDMDTGITWIKPYGQGRLFYCSLGHNHHLTWTTPILEHYLAGIQYALGDLEVDDTPLGQPAPELDVAAVQSLVEKIKAYDWDKSRADLTALQRIIRQYSAFDDQLVRIEQLMQPLLAKDASRAVKDVACRELSVIGTDISLPALAALLDDPETEHMARYALERIQGQKAEAALLDKLLQTSDTGTKIGLISSLGVRRSGPAVGPIARLAADSHADTARAAIQALGLIGTSEAAAALRNLHSSLASDRRLPVLDAMAVCANHLVKGGKTDEALSLYKILYADDNPALIRVAGLTGIAQTSPDSLSRLLPAAIIQDDAVLQAGAIRLLAQAQDTALIEAAVSAMSELSDTAKVSLLAALASNG
;
A
#
# COMPACT_ATOMS: atom_id res chain seq x y z
N MET A 1 47.69 -7.34 19.32
CA MET A 1 46.65 -8.39 19.35
C MET A 1 45.32 -7.72 19.66
N ASN A 2 44.52 -7.37 18.64
CA ASN A 2 43.05 -7.49 18.70
C ASN A 2 42.43 -7.20 17.34
N PHE A 3 41.69 -8.21 16.88
CA PHE A 3 40.95 -8.30 15.63
C PHE A 3 39.68 -7.45 15.71
N ALA A 4 39.47 -6.55 14.74
CA ALA A 4 38.14 -6.07 14.38
C ALA A 4 37.79 -6.66 13.02
N LYS A 5 36.94 -7.70 13.02
CA LYS A 5 36.42 -8.34 11.80
C LYS A 5 35.47 -7.38 11.09
N LYS A 6 35.74 -7.12 9.80
CA LYS A 6 34.80 -6.55 8.85
C LYS A 6 33.66 -7.54 8.60
N THR A 7 32.43 -7.14 8.85
CA THR A 7 31.24 -7.87 8.39
C THR A 7 30.92 -7.38 6.98
N MET A 8 31.26 -8.21 5.98
CA MET A 8 30.92 -8.01 4.58
C MET A 8 29.46 -8.43 4.39
N MET A 9 28.58 -7.45 4.22
CA MET A 9 27.17 -7.69 3.91
C MET A 9 27.08 -8.04 2.42
N LEU A 10 26.97 -9.32 2.12
CA LEU A 10 26.79 -9.85 0.77
C LEU A 10 25.36 -9.54 0.32
N ILE A 11 25.18 -8.50 -0.48
CA ILE A 11 23.91 -8.25 -1.19
C ILE A 11 23.86 -9.25 -2.34
N VAL A 12 23.12 -10.36 -2.14
CA VAL A 12 22.79 -11.28 -3.22
C VAL A 12 21.64 -10.65 -4.01
N GLY A 13 21.98 -9.94 -5.09
CA GLY A 13 21.01 -9.50 -6.09
C GLY A 13 20.59 -10.69 -6.95
N PHE A 14 19.36 -11.17 -6.76
CA PHE A 14 18.72 -12.04 -7.76
C PHE A 14 18.16 -11.16 -8.86
N SER A 15 18.84 -11.12 -10.01
CA SER A 15 18.27 -10.61 -11.25
C SER A 15 17.12 -11.53 -11.67
N ALA A 16 15.88 -11.07 -11.51
CA ALA A 16 14.72 -11.72 -12.09
C ALA A 16 14.80 -11.57 -13.62
N VAL A 17 15.08 -12.67 -14.31
CA VAL A 17 14.99 -12.73 -15.77
C VAL A 17 13.52 -12.57 -16.15
N ILE A 18 13.17 -11.46 -16.81
CA ILE A 18 11.84 -11.25 -17.38
C ILE A 18 11.74 -12.14 -18.62
N ILE A 19 11.10 -13.30 -18.48
CA ILE A 19 10.74 -14.18 -19.60
C ILE A 19 9.38 -13.68 -20.14
N PRO A 20 9.26 -13.32 -21.44
CA PRO A 20 7.97 -12.94 -22.01
C PRO A 20 6.97 -14.11 -21.88
N ALA A 21 5.74 -13.79 -21.47
CA ALA A 21 4.69 -14.80 -21.26
C ALA A 21 4.41 -15.57 -22.56
N ARG A 22 4.69 -16.88 -22.57
CA ARG A 22 4.37 -17.78 -23.69
C ARG A 22 2.86 -17.94 -23.81
N ALA A 23 2.33 -17.96 -25.03
CA ALA A 23 0.96 -18.35 -25.29
C ALA A 23 0.69 -19.79 -24.77
N VAL A 24 -0.53 -20.03 -24.27
CA VAL A 24 -0.98 -21.35 -23.82
C VAL A 24 -1.08 -22.27 -25.05
N THR A 25 -0.46 -23.45 -24.98
CA THR A 25 -0.42 -24.39 -26.12
C THR A 25 -1.69 -25.22 -26.21
N GLY A 26 -1.94 -25.81 -27.39
CA GLY A 26 -3.08 -26.71 -27.60
C GLY A 26 -3.08 -27.92 -26.66
N ASP A 27 -1.91 -28.50 -26.40
CA ASP A 27 -1.76 -29.62 -25.46
C ASP A 27 -2.07 -29.22 -24.01
N GLU A 28 -1.69 -28.00 -23.61
CA GLU A 28 -2.03 -27.46 -22.28
C GLU A 28 -3.53 -27.18 -22.15
N ILE A 29 -4.16 -26.64 -23.20
CA ILE A 29 -5.63 -26.48 -23.25
C ILE A 29 -6.33 -27.84 -23.14
N ALA A 30 -5.81 -28.88 -23.81
CA ALA A 30 -6.37 -30.23 -23.71
C ALA A 30 -6.28 -30.78 -22.28
N LYS A 31 -5.15 -30.58 -21.59
CA LYS A 31 -5.01 -30.93 -20.16
C LYS A 31 -6.00 -30.17 -19.27
N MET A 32 -6.17 -28.85 -19.50
CA MET A 32 -7.15 -28.05 -18.77
C MET A 32 -8.56 -28.61 -18.95
N ARG A 33 -8.98 -28.87 -20.20
CA ARG A 33 -10.32 -29.44 -20.50
C ARG A 33 -10.51 -30.83 -19.88
N GLN A 34 -9.48 -31.67 -19.87
CA GLN A 34 -9.55 -32.99 -19.25
C GLN A 34 -9.71 -32.92 -17.73
N ALA A 35 -9.08 -31.94 -17.08
CA ALA A 35 -9.14 -31.77 -15.63
C ALA A 35 -10.35 -30.96 -15.14
N MET A 36 -11.05 -30.26 -16.04
CA MET A 36 -12.13 -29.33 -15.73
C MET A 36 -13.40 -30.07 -15.26
N PRO A 37 -14.15 -29.51 -14.29
CA PRO A 37 -15.48 -30.01 -13.98
C PRO A 37 -16.42 -29.92 -15.19
N ASP A 38 -17.31 -30.88 -15.34
CA ASP A 38 -18.27 -30.97 -16.45
C ASP A 38 -19.63 -30.34 -16.14
N LYS A 39 -19.84 -29.89 -14.91
CA LYS A 39 -21.09 -29.31 -14.41
C LYS A 39 -20.81 -28.32 -13.27
N PRO A 40 -21.74 -27.40 -12.98
CA PRO A 40 -21.56 -26.50 -11.86
C PRO A 40 -21.77 -27.27 -10.54
N VAL A 41 -21.24 -26.76 -9.43
CA VAL A 41 -21.49 -27.31 -8.08
C VAL A 41 -22.98 -27.22 -7.75
N VAL A 42 -23.59 -26.09 -8.08
CA VAL A 42 -25.03 -25.81 -7.98
C VAL A 42 -25.50 -25.13 -9.27
N GLN A 43 -26.72 -25.40 -9.72
CA GLN A 43 -27.23 -24.75 -10.93
C GLN A 43 -27.56 -23.28 -10.62
N PRO A 44 -26.99 -22.30 -11.35
CA PRO A 44 -27.32 -20.89 -11.14
C PRO A 44 -28.80 -20.60 -11.41
N GLU A 45 -29.45 -19.84 -10.54
CA GLU A 45 -30.86 -19.46 -10.72
C GLU A 45 -31.08 -18.48 -11.89
N ARG A 46 -30.02 -17.77 -12.28
CA ARG A 46 -30.00 -16.83 -13.40
C ARG A 46 -28.62 -16.81 -14.06
N PRO A 47 -28.51 -16.37 -15.33
CA PRO A 47 -27.21 -16.18 -15.97
C PRO A 47 -26.30 -15.24 -15.15
N ARG A 48 -25.05 -15.65 -14.96
CA ARG A 48 -24.01 -14.91 -14.23
C ARG A 48 -22.94 -14.38 -15.17
N ARG A 49 -22.50 -13.13 -14.97
CA ARG A 49 -21.38 -12.52 -15.71
C ARG A 49 -20.23 -12.19 -14.77
N MET A 50 -19.04 -12.73 -15.04
CA MET A 50 -17.84 -12.44 -14.25
C MET A 50 -16.82 -11.68 -15.10
N LEU A 51 -16.35 -10.55 -14.58
CA LEU A 51 -15.19 -9.85 -15.13
C LEU A 51 -13.92 -10.57 -14.68
N VAL A 52 -13.07 -11.00 -15.62
CA VAL A 52 -11.73 -11.51 -15.33
C VAL A 52 -10.72 -10.41 -15.67
N PHE A 53 -10.23 -9.75 -14.64
CA PHE A 53 -9.32 -8.62 -14.77
C PHE A 53 -7.86 -9.10 -14.72
N ASN A 54 -7.09 -8.77 -15.76
CA ASN A 54 -5.76 -9.35 -16.03
C ASN A 54 -4.61 -8.32 -15.98
N LEU A 55 -4.89 -7.04 -15.67
CA LEU A 55 -3.86 -6.01 -15.60
C LEU A 55 -2.97 -6.21 -14.36
N SER A 56 -1.66 -6.14 -14.56
CA SER A 56 -0.67 -6.02 -13.49
C SER A 56 0.13 -4.75 -13.71
N GLN A 57 0.15 -3.85 -12.72
CA GLN A 57 0.94 -2.62 -12.73
C GLN A 57 2.20 -2.72 -11.86
N GLY A 58 2.36 -3.85 -11.15
CA GLY A 58 3.60 -4.29 -10.50
C GLY A 58 4.21 -5.49 -11.26
N PHE A 59 4.53 -6.57 -10.55
CA PHE A 59 5.05 -7.80 -11.17
C PHE A 59 3.97 -8.50 -12.00
N LYS A 60 4.30 -8.89 -13.24
CA LYS A 60 3.37 -9.61 -14.14
C LYS A 60 3.67 -11.11 -14.14
N HIS A 61 2.78 -11.89 -13.52
CA HIS A 61 2.90 -13.35 -13.46
C HIS A 61 2.68 -14.00 -14.81
N SER A 62 3.51 -15.01 -15.13
CA SER A 62 3.38 -15.79 -16.37
C SER A 62 2.14 -16.71 -16.38
N SER A 63 1.49 -16.92 -15.22
CA SER A 63 0.28 -17.72 -15.06
C SER A 63 -1.02 -17.01 -15.47
N ILE A 64 -1.02 -15.67 -15.60
CA ILE A 64 -2.19 -14.87 -16.00
C ILE A 64 -2.90 -15.45 -17.25
N PRO A 65 -2.22 -15.68 -18.40
CA PRO A 65 -2.89 -16.23 -19.59
C PRO A 65 -3.43 -17.65 -19.38
N TYR A 66 -2.82 -18.46 -18.50
CA TYR A 66 -3.28 -19.82 -18.21
C TYR A 66 -4.55 -19.81 -17.36
N TRP A 67 -4.60 -18.99 -16.31
CA TRP A 67 -5.79 -18.81 -15.50
C TRP A 67 -6.94 -18.16 -16.27
N ALA A 68 -6.64 -17.16 -17.11
CA ALA A 68 -7.63 -16.55 -17.98
C ALA A 68 -8.31 -17.62 -18.88
N LYS A 69 -7.51 -18.47 -19.53
CA LYS A 69 -8.02 -19.56 -20.38
C LYS A 69 -8.71 -20.66 -19.56
N ALA A 70 -8.22 -21.00 -18.37
CA ALA A 70 -8.85 -21.99 -17.50
C ALA A 70 -10.24 -21.53 -17.03
N LEU A 71 -10.41 -20.25 -16.69
CA LEU A 71 -11.69 -19.67 -16.30
C LEU A 71 -12.68 -19.61 -17.48
N GLU A 72 -12.19 -19.32 -18.69
CA GLU A 72 -12.99 -19.40 -19.93
C GLU A 72 -13.48 -20.84 -20.17
N ILE A 73 -12.58 -21.82 -20.10
CA ILE A 73 -12.95 -23.24 -20.24
C ILE A 73 -13.92 -23.67 -19.13
N MET A 74 -13.72 -23.23 -17.90
CA MET A 74 -14.61 -23.52 -16.77
C MET A 74 -16.02 -22.96 -17.03
N ALA A 75 -16.13 -21.73 -17.52
CA ALA A 75 -17.40 -21.12 -17.93
C ALA A 75 -18.10 -21.94 -19.03
N GLU A 76 -17.36 -22.30 -20.08
CA GLU A 76 -17.89 -23.09 -21.21
C GLU A 76 -18.38 -24.49 -20.79
N THR A 77 -17.58 -25.19 -19.99
CA THR A 77 -17.82 -26.60 -19.65
C THR A 77 -18.92 -26.76 -18.61
N THR A 78 -18.95 -25.88 -17.61
CA THR A 78 -19.91 -25.99 -16.50
C THR A 78 -21.19 -25.22 -16.75
N GLY A 79 -21.17 -24.16 -17.57
CA GLY A 79 -22.29 -23.23 -17.71
C GLY A 79 -22.61 -22.43 -16.43
N ALA A 80 -21.73 -22.44 -15.42
CA ALA A 80 -21.96 -21.75 -14.15
C ALA A 80 -22.01 -20.22 -14.29
N PHE A 81 -21.24 -19.68 -15.22
CA PHE A 81 -21.12 -18.25 -15.49
C PHE A 81 -20.58 -18.03 -16.90
N SER A 82 -20.60 -16.78 -17.36
CA SER A 82 -19.85 -16.31 -18.52
C SER A 82 -18.71 -15.40 -18.07
N VAL A 83 -17.62 -15.35 -18.86
CA VAL A 83 -16.46 -14.50 -18.58
C VAL A 83 -16.35 -13.36 -19.58
N GLU A 84 -15.88 -12.21 -19.10
CA GLU A 84 -15.39 -11.11 -19.94
C GLU A 84 -14.00 -10.72 -19.44
N HIS A 85 -13.02 -10.67 -20.33
CA HIS A 85 -11.65 -10.29 -19.96
C HIS A 85 -11.43 -8.80 -20.17
N SER A 86 -10.70 -8.17 -19.25
CA SER A 86 -10.23 -6.79 -19.42
C SER A 86 -8.86 -6.58 -18.79
N GLU A 87 -8.09 -5.68 -19.38
CA GLU A 87 -6.90 -5.05 -18.78
C GLU A 87 -7.08 -3.53 -18.66
N ASP A 88 -8.25 -3.00 -19.02
CA ASP A 88 -8.57 -1.57 -18.99
C ASP A 88 -9.31 -1.20 -17.69
N LEU A 89 -8.71 -0.29 -16.91
CA LEU A 89 -9.27 0.22 -15.66
C LEU A 89 -10.62 0.93 -15.87
N ALA A 90 -10.95 1.39 -17.08
CA ALA A 90 -12.24 2.01 -17.38
C ALA A 90 -13.43 1.08 -17.07
N VAL A 91 -13.22 -0.24 -17.01
CA VAL A 91 -14.26 -1.21 -16.62
C VAL A 91 -14.75 -1.02 -15.17
N PHE A 92 -13.98 -0.35 -14.32
CA PHE A 92 -14.35 -0.02 -12.93
C PHE A 92 -15.20 1.25 -12.81
N ALA A 93 -15.53 1.92 -13.92
CA ALA A 93 -16.58 2.94 -13.91
C ALA A 93 -17.93 2.30 -13.50
N PRO A 94 -18.77 2.95 -12.67
CA PRO A 94 -20.00 2.37 -12.15
C PRO A 94 -20.90 1.71 -13.20
N GLU A 95 -21.10 2.37 -14.34
CA GLU A 95 -21.96 1.89 -15.42
C GLU A 95 -21.40 0.62 -16.07
N ALA A 96 -20.08 0.60 -16.34
CA ALA A 96 -19.42 -0.57 -16.92
C ALA A 96 -19.40 -1.74 -15.93
N LEU A 97 -19.06 -1.46 -14.67
CA LEU A 97 -18.95 -2.45 -13.60
C LEU A 97 -20.30 -3.10 -13.26
N SER A 98 -21.40 -2.35 -13.36
CA SER A 98 -22.76 -2.83 -13.06
C SER A 98 -23.23 -4.02 -13.91
N ARG A 99 -22.59 -4.26 -15.06
CA ARG A 99 -22.87 -5.39 -15.97
C ARG A 99 -22.45 -6.74 -15.42
N PHE A 100 -21.63 -6.76 -14.37
CA PHE A 100 -21.04 -7.96 -13.80
C PHE A 100 -21.70 -8.34 -12.48
N ASP A 101 -21.66 -9.63 -12.16
CA ASP A 101 -22.05 -10.20 -10.88
C ASP A 101 -20.86 -10.48 -9.97
N ALA A 102 -19.66 -10.62 -10.56
CA ALA A 102 -18.41 -10.68 -9.81
C ALA A 102 -17.22 -10.11 -10.60
N VAL A 103 -16.18 -9.70 -9.88
CA VAL A 103 -14.85 -9.37 -10.43
C VAL A 103 -13.82 -10.37 -9.92
N CYS A 104 -13.10 -10.99 -10.84
CA CYS A 104 -11.96 -11.85 -10.58
C CYS A 104 -10.65 -11.11 -10.86
N PHE A 105 -9.89 -10.83 -9.80
CA PHE A 105 -8.52 -10.35 -9.86
C PHE A 105 -7.59 -11.52 -10.14
N ASN A 106 -7.30 -11.77 -11.42
CA ASN A 106 -6.47 -12.88 -11.87
C ASN A 106 -4.98 -12.51 -11.76
N ASN A 107 -4.34 -12.85 -10.64
CA ASN A 107 -2.91 -12.60 -10.40
C ASN A 107 -2.48 -11.13 -10.65
N THR A 108 -3.40 -10.20 -10.45
CA THR A 108 -3.16 -8.76 -10.63
C THR A 108 -2.30 -8.21 -9.51
N THR A 109 -1.43 -7.24 -9.80
CA THR A 109 -0.54 -6.62 -8.81
C THR A 109 -0.54 -5.10 -8.92
N GLU A 110 -0.42 -4.42 -7.78
CA GLU A 110 -0.24 -2.96 -7.63
C GLU A 110 -1.19 -2.09 -8.48
N LEU A 111 -2.46 -2.51 -8.63
CA LEU A 111 -3.46 -1.74 -9.37
C LEU A 111 -3.65 -0.32 -8.81
N LYS A 112 -3.60 0.67 -9.70
CA LYS A 112 -3.75 2.10 -9.42
C LYS A 112 -5.13 2.59 -9.81
N LEU A 113 -6.13 2.22 -9.01
CA LEU A 113 -7.50 2.71 -9.17
C LEU A 113 -7.59 4.19 -8.76
N THR A 114 -8.39 4.97 -9.48
CA THR A 114 -8.80 6.31 -9.04
C THR A 114 -9.76 6.21 -7.85
N ASP A 115 -9.97 7.31 -7.12
CA ASP A 115 -10.89 7.31 -5.97
C ASP A 115 -12.33 6.95 -6.38
N ASP A 116 -12.82 7.46 -7.52
CA ASP A 116 -14.13 7.07 -8.07
C ASP A 116 -14.22 5.56 -8.36
N GLN A 117 -13.15 4.95 -8.88
CA GLN A 117 -13.09 3.52 -9.15
C GLN A 117 -13.03 2.68 -7.87
N LYS A 118 -12.31 3.16 -6.85
CA LYS A 118 -12.27 2.57 -5.51
C LYS A 118 -13.66 2.58 -4.88
N GLU A 119 -14.36 3.72 -4.94
CA GLU A 119 -15.73 3.85 -4.45
C GLU A 119 -16.70 2.94 -5.20
N ALA A 120 -16.61 2.90 -6.54
CA ALA A 120 -17.43 2.03 -7.37
C ALA A 120 -17.24 0.54 -7.03
N LEU A 121 -15.99 0.10 -6.82
CA LEU A 121 -15.69 -1.28 -6.44
C LEU A 121 -16.22 -1.63 -5.04
N LEU A 122 -16.12 -0.71 -4.07
CA LEU A 122 -16.72 -0.91 -2.74
C LEU A 122 -18.24 -0.96 -2.79
N ALA A 123 -18.86 -0.05 -3.55
CA ALA A 123 -20.30 -0.05 -3.75
C ALA A 123 -20.77 -1.36 -4.41
N PHE A 124 -20.02 -1.83 -5.42
CA PHE A 124 -20.28 -3.08 -6.12
C PHE A 124 -20.34 -4.26 -5.16
N ILE A 125 -19.30 -4.52 -4.37
CA ILE A 125 -19.33 -5.63 -3.41
C ILE A 125 -20.39 -5.40 -2.32
N LYS A 126 -20.50 -4.20 -1.75
CA LYS A 126 -21.50 -3.91 -0.70
C LYS A 126 -22.94 -4.12 -1.15
N SER A 127 -23.22 -3.99 -2.46
CA SER A 127 -24.54 -4.20 -3.07
C SER A 127 -24.94 -5.68 -3.26
N GLY A 128 -24.07 -6.63 -2.92
CA GLY A 128 -24.36 -8.06 -3.07
C GLY A 128 -23.57 -8.78 -4.16
N LYS A 129 -22.62 -8.11 -4.80
CA LYS A 129 -21.78 -8.70 -5.85
C LYS A 129 -20.54 -9.40 -5.29
N GLY A 130 -19.86 -10.16 -6.14
CA GLY A 130 -18.74 -11.01 -5.76
C GLY A 130 -17.37 -10.43 -6.07
N ILE A 131 -16.38 -10.76 -5.24
CA ILE A 131 -14.95 -10.58 -5.57
C ILE A 131 -14.25 -11.94 -5.47
N VAL A 132 -13.42 -12.23 -6.47
CA VAL A 132 -12.57 -13.42 -6.54
C VAL A 132 -11.11 -12.96 -6.64
N GLY A 133 -10.25 -13.46 -5.76
CA GLY A 133 -8.81 -13.19 -5.80
C GLY A 133 -8.00 -14.46 -6.04
N ILE A 134 -7.16 -14.44 -7.06
CA ILE A 134 -6.22 -15.53 -7.39
C ILE A 134 -4.81 -15.08 -7.03
N HIS A 135 -4.15 -15.84 -6.14
CA HIS A 135 -2.73 -15.74 -5.79
C HIS A 135 -2.24 -14.31 -5.53
N ALA A 136 -1.78 -13.60 -6.57
CA ALA A 136 -1.22 -12.27 -6.41
C ALA A 136 -2.24 -11.16 -6.15
N ALA A 137 -3.54 -11.46 -6.16
CA ALA A 137 -4.59 -10.48 -5.90
C ALA A 137 -4.43 -9.69 -4.58
N THR A 138 -3.80 -10.27 -3.55
CA THR A 138 -3.49 -9.58 -2.28
C THR A 138 -2.32 -8.59 -2.37
N ASP A 139 -1.64 -8.51 -3.51
CA ASP A 139 -0.60 -7.52 -3.79
C ASP A 139 -1.17 -6.16 -4.25
N ASN A 140 -2.50 -6.08 -4.38
CA ASN A 140 -3.22 -4.85 -4.66
C ASN A 140 -3.53 -4.04 -3.39
N PHE A 141 -3.91 -2.77 -3.60
CA PHE A 141 -4.59 -1.90 -2.63
C PHE A 141 -3.81 -1.53 -1.37
N LYS A 142 -2.47 -1.66 -1.38
CA LYS A 142 -1.60 -1.34 -0.21
C LYS A 142 -1.75 0.11 0.30
N ASP A 143 -2.21 1.02 -0.55
CA ASP A 143 -2.47 2.43 -0.24
C ASP A 143 -3.95 2.72 0.07
N TRP A 144 -4.80 1.69 0.14
CA TRP A 144 -6.25 1.80 0.29
C TRP A 144 -6.77 0.86 1.39
N PRO A 145 -6.91 1.35 2.64
CA PRO A 145 -7.29 0.53 3.80
C PRO A 145 -8.58 -0.28 3.63
N GLU A 146 -9.62 0.30 3.04
CA GLU A 146 -10.88 -0.40 2.81
C GLU A 146 -10.72 -1.53 1.79
N GLY A 147 -9.85 -1.35 0.78
CA GLY A 147 -9.49 -2.39 -0.18
C GLY A 147 -8.69 -3.53 0.47
N MET A 148 -7.74 -3.20 1.35
CA MET A 148 -7.03 -4.20 2.16
C MET A 148 -7.99 -4.98 3.08
N HIS A 149 -8.93 -4.28 3.72
CA HIS A 149 -9.96 -4.90 4.56
C HIS A 149 -10.92 -5.77 3.75
N MET A 150 -11.28 -5.35 2.54
CA MET A 150 -12.09 -6.13 1.61
C MET A 150 -11.38 -7.44 1.27
N MET A 151 -10.14 -7.37 0.75
CA MET A 151 -9.37 -8.55 0.34
C MET A 151 -9.09 -9.53 1.47
N GLY A 152 -8.97 -9.05 2.71
CA GLY A 152 -8.73 -9.92 3.88
C GLY A 152 -7.27 -10.39 4.01
N GLY A 153 -6.35 -9.71 3.33
CA GLY A 153 -4.93 -10.02 3.34
C GLY A 153 -4.16 -9.05 2.44
N VAL A 154 -2.90 -8.81 2.78
CA VAL A 154 -1.99 -7.92 2.03
C VAL A 154 -0.65 -8.61 1.88
N PHE A 155 -0.13 -8.66 0.66
CA PHE A 155 1.17 -9.25 0.36
C PHE A 155 2.29 -8.57 1.16
N GLN A 156 3.10 -9.37 1.86
CA GLN A 156 4.26 -8.90 2.62
C GLN A 156 5.55 -9.68 2.33
N GLY A 157 5.48 -10.71 1.48
CA GLY A 157 6.60 -11.56 1.14
C GLY A 157 6.15 -12.94 0.66
N HIS A 158 7.12 -13.78 0.33
CA HIS A 158 6.89 -15.09 -0.29
C HIS A 158 7.97 -16.10 0.11
N PRO A 159 8.06 -16.48 1.42
CA PRO A 159 9.04 -17.45 1.90
C PRO A 159 8.95 -18.82 1.19
N TRP A 160 7.75 -19.18 0.76
CA TRP A 160 7.43 -20.41 0.04
C TRP A 160 7.43 -20.15 -1.45
N THR A 161 8.61 -20.22 -2.06
CA THR A 161 8.84 -19.87 -3.47
C THR A 161 8.26 -20.88 -4.45
N ALA A 162 8.07 -20.45 -5.70
CA ALA A 162 7.50 -21.25 -6.80
C ALA A 162 8.18 -22.60 -7.07
N GLY A 163 9.45 -22.77 -6.67
CA GLY A 163 10.23 -23.99 -6.87
C GLY A 163 10.04 -25.05 -5.78
N GLY A 164 9.41 -24.71 -4.65
CA GLY A 164 9.23 -25.66 -3.56
C GLY A 164 7.89 -26.38 -3.58
N THR A 165 7.73 -27.37 -2.70
CA THR A 165 6.49 -28.13 -2.54
C THR A 165 6.06 -28.04 -1.08
N TRP A 166 4.90 -27.45 -0.84
CA TRP A 166 4.44 -26.99 0.46
C TRP A 166 3.23 -27.79 0.91
N ALA A 167 3.17 -28.10 2.20
CA ALA A 167 2.06 -28.82 2.81
C ALA A 167 0.93 -27.85 3.17
N ILE A 168 -0.29 -28.21 2.79
CA ILE A 168 -1.52 -27.49 3.09
C ILE A 168 -2.38 -28.38 3.98
N LYS A 169 -2.89 -27.84 5.08
CA LYS A 169 -3.92 -28.48 5.90
C LYS A 169 -5.29 -27.85 5.64
N LEU A 170 -6.33 -28.64 5.82
CA LEU A 170 -7.71 -28.16 5.80
C LEU A 170 -8.07 -27.75 7.23
N ASP A 171 -8.45 -26.49 7.42
CA ASP A 171 -8.91 -25.98 8.72
C ASP A 171 -10.40 -26.25 8.94
N ASP A 172 -11.16 -26.39 7.86
CA ASP A 172 -12.60 -26.69 7.88
C ASP A 172 -12.96 -27.81 6.87
N PRO A 173 -12.52 -29.06 7.13
CA PRO A 173 -12.55 -30.15 6.14
C PRO A 173 -13.94 -30.52 5.61
N GLU A 174 -15.01 -30.23 6.36
CA GLU A 174 -16.39 -30.52 5.97
C GLU A 174 -17.04 -29.38 5.15
N HIS A 175 -16.37 -28.23 5.05
CA HIS A 175 -16.90 -27.08 4.33
C HIS A 175 -17.17 -27.43 2.85
N PRO A 176 -18.30 -27.00 2.25
CA PRO A 176 -18.64 -27.36 0.87
C PRO A 176 -17.56 -27.03 -0.16
N LEU A 177 -16.83 -25.93 0.03
CA LEU A 177 -15.72 -25.53 -0.85
C LEU A 177 -14.48 -26.45 -0.74
N LEU A 178 -14.35 -27.26 0.31
CA LEU A 178 -13.21 -28.16 0.52
C LEU A 178 -13.50 -29.63 0.19
N LYS A 179 -14.75 -29.96 -0.20
CA LYS A 179 -15.12 -31.30 -0.68
C LYS A 179 -14.17 -31.89 -1.74
N PRO A 180 -13.64 -31.11 -2.71
CA PRO A 180 -12.68 -31.64 -3.70
C PRO A 180 -11.43 -32.30 -3.11
N PHE A 181 -11.05 -31.94 -1.88
CA PHE A 181 -9.85 -32.48 -1.21
C PHE A 181 -10.13 -33.73 -0.36
N GLY A 182 -11.38 -34.19 -0.28
CA GLY A 182 -11.75 -35.43 0.43
C GLY A 182 -11.40 -35.43 1.92
N GLY A 183 -11.45 -34.27 2.58
CA GLY A 183 -11.18 -34.11 4.01
C GLY A 183 -9.71 -34.25 4.41
N LYS A 184 -8.77 -34.26 3.45
CA LYS A 184 -7.33 -34.43 3.73
C LYS A 184 -6.52 -33.23 3.24
N GLY A 185 -5.50 -32.88 4.01
CA GLY A 185 -4.45 -31.98 3.55
C GLY A 185 -3.69 -32.57 2.36
N PHE A 186 -2.96 -31.72 1.64
CA PHE A 186 -2.23 -32.10 0.44
C PHE A 186 -0.90 -31.33 0.34
N LYS A 187 -0.04 -31.76 -0.58
CA LYS A 187 1.18 -31.03 -0.94
C LYS A 187 1.04 -30.44 -2.33
N VAL A 188 1.51 -29.21 -2.50
CA VAL A 188 1.39 -28.47 -3.76
C VAL A 188 2.71 -27.80 -4.12
N ASN A 189 3.10 -27.88 -5.39
CA ASN A 189 4.22 -27.11 -5.92
C ASN A 189 3.71 -25.74 -6.39
N ASP A 190 3.88 -24.71 -5.57
CA ASP A 190 3.41 -23.37 -5.90
C ASP A 190 4.21 -22.29 -5.17
N GLU A 191 3.99 -21.02 -5.50
CA GLU A 191 4.40 -19.91 -4.64
C GLU A 191 3.26 -19.50 -3.70
N ILE A 192 3.55 -19.34 -2.41
CA ILE A 192 2.56 -18.92 -1.40
C ILE A 192 2.94 -17.55 -0.85
N TYR A 193 1.96 -16.66 -0.85
CA TYR A 193 2.11 -15.30 -0.34
C TYR A 193 1.91 -15.26 1.17
N ARG A 194 2.88 -14.66 1.86
CA ARG A 194 2.70 -14.19 3.24
C ARG A 194 1.72 -13.04 3.22
N THR A 195 0.65 -13.17 4.01
CA THR A 195 -0.28 -12.08 4.29
C THR A 195 -0.22 -11.71 5.77
N ASN A 196 -0.03 -10.44 6.08
CA ASN A 196 0.26 -9.99 7.44
C ASN A 196 -0.99 -9.52 8.22
N LEU A 197 -0.87 -9.59 9.55
CA LEU A 197 -1.75 -8.90 10.51
C LEU A 197 -1.65 -7.36 10.32
N PRO A 198 -2.71 -6.58 10.62
CA PRO A 198 -4.01 -7.01 11.17
C PRO A 198 -5.08 -7.32 10.09
N TYR A 199 -4.70 -7.35 8.82
CA TYR A 199 -5.65 -7.51 7.70
C TYR A 199 -6.01 -8.97 7.44
N TYR A 200 -5.02 -9.86 7.43
CA TYR A 200 -5.29 -11.30 7.57
C TYR A 200 -5.63 -11.59 9.03
N SER A 201 -6.83 -12.11 9.31
CA SER A 201 -7.21 -12.60 10.63
C SER A 201 -8.34 -13.62 10.51
N ARG A 202 -8.20 -14.75 11.22
CA ARG A 202 -9.26 -15.76 11.35
C ARG A 202 -10.53 -15.20 12.00
N ASP A 203 -10.45 -14.10 12.73
CA ASP A 203 -11.59 -13.45 13.38
C ASP A 203 -12.43 -12.59 12.40
N LYS A 204 -11.86 -12.27 11.23
CA LYS A 204 -12.48 -11.40 10.21
C LYS A 204 -12.95 -12.15 8.96
N GLN A 205 -12.44 -13.36 8.75
CA GLN A 205 -12.76 -14.19 7.59
C GLN A 205 -12.72 -15.66 7.94
N ARG A 206 -13.52 -16.46 7.23
CA ARG A 206 -13.50 -17.90 7.37
C ARG A 206 -12.33 -18.48 6.56
N VAL A 207 -11.22 -18.74 7.25
CA VAL A 207 -10.06 -19.42 6.67
C VAL A 207 -10.37 -20.91 6.52
N LEU A 208 -10.39 -21.41 5.29
CA LEU A 208 -10.78 -22.78 4.95
C LEU A 208 -9.57 -23.73 4.95
N MET A 209 -8.42 -23.26 4.47
CA MET A 209 -7.17 -23.99 4.49
C MET A 209 -5.98 -23.05 4.71
N SER A 210 -4.93 -23.57 5.34
CA SER A 210 -3.70 -22.84 5.66
C SER A 210 -2.48 -23.73 5.42
N LEU A 211 -1.29 -23.14 5.46
CA LEU A 211 -0.05 -23.92 5.48
C LEU A 211 -0.03 -24.88 6.67
N ASP A 212 0.43 -26.10 6.43
CA ASP A 212 0.70 -27.09 7.46
C ASP A 212 2.14 -26.91 7.98
N MET A 213 2.25 -26.11 9.04
CA MET A 213 3.53 -25.79 9.67
C MET A 213 4.10 -26.95 10.54
N SER A 214 3.44 -28.12 10.55
CA SER A 214 4.00 -29.36 11.11
C SER A 214 4.93 -30.07 10.12
N ASP A 215 4.78 -29.81 8.81
CA ASP A 215 5.66 -30.36 7.78
C ASP A 215 7.04 -29.67 7.81
N PRO A 216 8.15 -30.42 7.90
CA PRO A 216 9.49 -29.83 8.02
C PRO A 216 9.92 -28.98 6.82
N ALA A 217 9.51 -29.31 5.59
CA ALA A 217 9.90 -28.53 4.41
C ALA A 217 9.18 -27.19 4.39
N THR A 218 7.89 -27.19 4.77
CA THR A 218 7.05 -26.00 4.85
C THR A 218 7.49 -25.09 6.00
N ARG A 219 7.75 -25.65 7.18
CA ARG A 219 8.17 -24.90 8.37
C ARG A 219 9.54 -24.25 8.24
N ASN A 220 10.48 -24.92 7.58
CA ASN A 220 11.87 -24.48 7.48
C ASN A 220 12.20 -23.78 6.15
N ALA A 221 11.19 -23.35 5.39
CA ALA A 221 11.42 -22.55 4.20
C ALA A 221 12.19 -21.26 4.55
N ASN A 222 13.05 -20.81 3.63
CA ASN A 222 13.91 -19.66 3.91
C ASN A 222 13.10 -18.38 4.06
N GLY A 223 13.34 -17.63 5.13
CA GLY A 223 12.64 -16.38 5.42
C GLY A 223 11.36 -16.52 6.25
N VAL A 224 10.98 -17.74 6.66
CA VAL A 224 9.88 -17.99 7.61
C VAL A 224 10.21 -17.39 8.98
N THR A 225 9.27 -16.64 9.58
CA THR A 225 9.38 -16.02 10.90
C THR A 225 8.34 -16.60 11.89
N PRO A 226 8.44 -16.33 13.20
CA PRO A 226 7.45 -16.80 14.17
C PRO A 226 6.01 -16.34 13.87
N GLU A 227 5.83 -15.22 13.17
CA GLU A 227 4.53 -14.68 12.78
C GLU A 227 3.84 -15.50 11.67
N ASP A 228 4.59 -16.34 10.94
CA ASP A 228 4.08 -17.15 9.82
C ASP A 228 3.38 -18.45 10.25
N MET A 229 3.35 -18.74 11.56
CA MET A 229 2.82 -20.02 12.06
C MET A 229 1.34 -20.23 11.73
N ASP A 230 0.62 -19.16 11.41
CA ASP A 230 -0.70 -19.20 10.78
C ASP A 230 -0.70 -18.38 9.49
N THR A 231 -0.59 -19.06 8.35
CA THR A 231 -0.66 -18.46 7.01
C THR A 231 -1.80 -19.10 6.23
N GLY A 232 -2.91 -18.38 6.10
CA GLY A 232 -4.08 -18.82 5.33
C GLY A 232 -3.77 -18.94 3.84
N ILE A 233 -4.28 -20.01 3.24
CA ILE A 233 -4.21 -20.26 1.79
C ILE A 233 -5.50 -19.83 1.12
N THR A 234 -6.65 -20.21 1.69
CA THR A 234 -7.96 -19.84 1.16
C THR A 234 -8.83 -19.31 2.27
N TRP A 235 -9.57 -18.25 1.99
CA TRP A 235 -10.66 -17.79 2.84
C TRP A 235 -11.86 -17.29 2.06
N ILE A 236 -13.00 -17.30 2.74
CA ILE A 236 -14.20 -16.60 2.32
C ILE A 236 -14.57 -15.53 3.35
N LYS A 237 -15.19 -14.45 2.89
CA LYS A 237 -15.59 -13.33 3.74
C LYS A 237 -16.86 -12.65 3.23
N PRO A 238 -17.88 -12.40 4.07
CA PRO A 238 -18.94 -11.46 3.76
C PRO A 238 -18.43 -10.02 3.85
N TYR A 239 -18.89 -9.16 2.93
CA TYR A 239 -18.53 -7.73 2.94
C TYR A 239 -19.72 -6.88 2.47
N GLY A 240 -20.35 -6.17 3.41
CA GLY A 240 -21.69 -5.62 3.16
C GLY A 240 -22.66 -6.76 2.86
N GLN A 241 -23.36 -6.70 1.73
CA GLN A 241 -24.21 -7.81 1.25
C GLN A 241 -23.47 -8.76 0.30
N GLY A 242 -22.24 -8.43 -0.08
CA GLY A 242 -21.43 -9.19 -1.04
C GLY A 242 -20.52 -10.23 -0.41
N ARG A 243 -19.79 -10.91 -1.27
CA ARG A 243 -19.00 -12.11 -0.93
C ARG A 243 -17.62 -12.04 -1.59
N LEU A 244 -16.59 -12.30 -0.80
CA LEU A 244 -15.22 -12.43 -1.28
C LEU A 244 -14.73 -13.87 -1.12
N PHE A 245 -14.18 -14.42 -2.19
CA PHE A 245 -13.39 -15.65 -2.20
C PHE A 245 -11.96 -15.32 -2.60
N TYR A 246 -10.99 -15.73 -1.79
CA TYR A 246 -9.57 -15.63 -2.14
C TYR A 246 -8.90 -16.98 -1.96
N CYS A 247 -8.01 -17.32 -2.91
CA CYS A 247 -7.14 -18.47 -2.82
C CYS A 247 -5.72 -18.08 -3.26
N SER A 248 -4.73 -18.34 -2.41
CA SER A 248 -3.33 -18.04 -2.66
C SER A 248 -2.69 -18.96 -3.70
N LEU A 249 -3.33 -20.08 -4.04
CA LEU A 249 -2.80 -21.04 -5.01
C LEU A 249 -3.07 -20.57 -6.42
N GLY A 250 -2.05 -20.39 -7.25
CA GLY A 250 -2.23 -19.93 -8.62
C GLY A 250 -1.00 -19.34 -9.30
N HIS A 251 0.16 -19.32 -8.63
CA HIS A 251 1.40 -18.84 -9.25
C HIS A 251 1.87 -19.76 -10.37
N ASN A 252 1.92 -21.06 -10.12
CA ASN A 252 2.38 -22.06 -11.06
C ASN A 252 1.22 -22.50 -11.94
N HIS A 253 1.36 -22.28 -13.25
CA HIS A 253 0.29 -22.50 -14.22
C HIS A 253 -0.18 -23.96 -14.30
N HIS A 254 0.59 -24.95 -13.87
CA HIS A 254 0.15 -26.35 -13.88
C HIS A 254 -1.04 -26.64 -12.96
N LEU A 255 -1.32 -25.75 -12.02
CA LEU A 255 -2.52 -25.82 -11.19
C LEU A 255 -3.82 -25.69 -12.01
N THR A 256 -3.75 -25.08 -13.20
CA THR A 256 -4.88 -24.96 -14.13
C THR A 256 -5.31 -26.28 -14.79
N TRP A 257 -4.63 -27.39 -14.49
CA TRP A 257 -5.07 -28.75 -14.84
C TRP A 257 -4.95 -29.71 -13.66
N THR A 258 -5.11 -29.19 -12.44
CA THR A 258 -5.18 -29.99 -11.21
C THR A 258 -6.63 -30.04 -10.74
N THR A 259 -7.32 -31.17 -10.95
CA THR A 259 -8.78 -31.29 -10.76
C THR A 259 -9.29 -30.80 -9.40
N PRO A 260 -8.73 -31.22 -8.24
CA PRO A 260 -9.22 -30.72 -6.95
C PRO A 260 -9.11 -29.19 -6.78
N ILE A 261 -8.09 -28.58 -7.39
CA ILE A 261 -7.89 -27.13 -7.38
C ILE A 261 -8.93 -26.44 -8.26
N LEU A 262 -9.19 -26.94 -9.47
CA LEU A 262 -10.21 -26.38 -10.37
C LEU A 262 -11.62 -26.50 -9.78
N GLU A 263 -11.95 -27.64 -9.17
CA GLU A 263 -13.21 -27.84 -8.45
C GLU A 263 -13.36 -26.89 -7.26
N HIS A 264 -12.27 -26.67 -6.51
CA HIS A 264 -12.24 -25.70 -5.41
C HIS A 264 -12.48 -24.27 -5.89
N TYR A 265 -11.84 -23.86 -6.99
CA TYR A 265 -12.06 -22.57 -7.62
C TYR A 265 -13.49 -22.40 -8.12
N LEU A 266 -14.08 -23.42 -8.76
CA LEU A 266 -15.47 -23.38 -9.18
C LEU A 266 -16.42 -23.16 -8.00
N ALA A 267 -16.24 -23.92 -6.90
CA ALA A 267 -17.04 -23.75 -5.69
C ALA A 267 -16.89 -22.34 -5.08
N GLY A 268 -15.66 -21.83 -5.01
CA GLY A 268 -15.37 -20.48 -4.53
C GLY A 268 -15.97 -19.37 -5.39
N ILE A 269 -15.91 -19.52 -6.72
CA ILE A 269 -16.53 -18.59 -7.68
C ILE A 269 -18.06 -18.61 -7.55
N GLN A 270 -18.68 -19.78 -7.42
CA GLN A 270 -20.13 -19.86 -7.23
C GLN A 270 -20.59 -19.31 -5.87
N TYR A 271 -19.75 -19.42 -4.84
CA TYR A 271 -19.98 -18.68 -3.60
C TYR A 271 -19.90 -17.16 -3.83
N ALA A 272 -18.85 -16.64 -4.46
CA ALA A 272 -18.70 -15.21 -4.72
C ALA A 272 -19.87 -14.64 -5.55
N LEU A 273 -20.36 -15.40 -6.54
CA LEU A 273 -21.53 -15.06 -7.36
C LEU A 273 -22.86 -15.12 -6.59
N GLY A 274 -22.88 -15.77 -5.42
CA GLY A 274 -24.06 -15.96 -4.58
C GLY A 274 -24.98 -17.08 -5.07
N ASP A 275 -24.47 -18.05 -5.83
CA ASP A 275 -25.22 -19.25 -6.22
C ASP A 275 -25.08 -20.37 -5.18
N LEU A 276 -23.89 -20.49 -4.57
CA LEU A 276 -23.60 -21.51 -3.55
C LEU A 276 -23.66 -20.90 -2.14
N GLU A 277 -24.75 -21.15 -1.43
CA GLU A 277 -24.90 -20.77 -0.02
C GLU A 277 -24.09 -21.69 0.90
N VAL A 278 -23.25 -21.11 1.74
CA VAL A 278 -22.39 -21.79 2.72
C VAL A 278 -22.29 -20.95 3.98
N ASP A 279 -21.85 -21.56 5.09
CA ASP A 279 -21.49 -20.81 6.31
C ASP A 279 -20.18 -20.05 6.07
N ASP A 280 -20.26 -18.74 5.95
CA ASP A 280 -19.11 -17.83 5.78
C ASP A 280 -18.70 -17.14 7.09
N THR A 281 -19.23 -17.59 8.22
CA THR A 281 -18.88 -17.07 9.55
C THR A 281 -17.39 -17.30 9.82
N PRO A 282 -16.62 -16.26 10.24
CA PRO A 282 -15.22 -16.42 10.62
C PRO A 282 -15.03 -17.52 11.69
N LEU A 283 -13.98 -18.32 11.54
CA LEU A 283 -13.65 -19.44 12.45
C LEU A 283 -12.74 -19.03 13.62
N GLY A 284 -12.23 -17.80 13.59
CA GLY A 284 -11.53 -17.21 14.72
C GLY A 284 -12.47 -17.01 15.90
N GLN A 285 -11.90 -16.79 17.08
CA GLN A 285 -12.75 -16.45 18.22
C GLN A 285 -13.31 -15.04 17.97
N PRO A 286 -14.62 -14.81 18.14
CA PRO A 286 -15.11 -13.43 18.16
C PRO A 286 -14.29 -12.64 19.19
N ALA A 287 -14.03 -11.36 18.90
CA ALA A 287 -13.35 -10.49 19.84
C ALA A 287 -13.91 -10.74 21.25
N PRO A 288 -13.09 -11.06 22.27
CA PRO A 288 -13.61 -11.20 23.62
C PRO A 288 -14.39 -9.92 23.93
N GLU A 289 -15.61 -10.03 24.44
CA GLU A 289 -16.42 -8.84 24.73
C GLU A 289 -15.60 -7.87 25.57
N LEU A 290 -15.54 -6.60 25.16
CA LEU A 290 -14.79 -5.59 25.89
C LEU A 290 -15.37 -5.49 27.30
N ASP A 291 -14.52 -5.72 28.31
CA ASP A 291 -14.85 -5.41 29.68
C ASP A 291 -14.90 -3.88 29.87
N VAL A 292 -16.07 -3.33 29.55
CA VAL A 292 -16.37 -1.89 29.64
C VAL A 292 -16.13 -1.38 31.06
N ALA A 293 -16.45 -2.17 32.08
CA ALA A 293 -16.27 -1.78 33.47
C ALA A 293 -14.78 -1.67 33.84
N ALA A 294 -13.94 -2.58 33.34
CA ALA A 294 -12.50 -2.50 33.52
C ALA A 294 -11.91 -1.26 32.84
N VAL A 295 -12.32 -0.96 31.60
CA VAL A 295 -11.86 0.25 30.89
C VAL A 295 -12.31 1.52 31.62
N GLN A 296 -13.57 1.59 32.06
CA GLN A 296 -14.09 2.72 32.85
C GLN A 296 -13.32 2.90 34.16
N SER A 297 -13.04 1.80 34.88
CA SER A 297 -12.25 1.84 36.11
C SER A 297 -10.84 2.38 35.87
N LEU A 298 -10.19 1.97 34.77
CA LEU A 298 -8.89 2.51 34.37
C LEU A 298 -8.99 3.99 34.03
N VAL A 299 -9.96 4.41 33.23
CA VAL A 299 -10.18 5.82 32.89
C VAL A 299 -10.36 6.67 34.16
N GLU A 300 -11.17 6.23 35.13
CA GLU A 300 -11.33 6.96 36.39
C GLU A 300 -10.03 7.08 37.20
N LYS A 301 -9.21 6.02 37.26
CA LYS A 301 -7.90 6.09 37.93
C LYS A 301 -6.93 7.03 37.20
N ILE A 302 -6.94 6.98 35.87
CA ILE A 302 -6.05 7.77 35.01
C ILE A 302 -6.31 9.27 35.16
N LYS A 303 -7.55 9.71 35.47
CA LYS A 303 -7.82 11.13 35.76
C LYS A 303 -6.94 11.72 36.87
N ALA A 304 -6.43 10.90 37.78
CA ALA A 304 -5.54 11.33 38.86
C ALA A 304 -4.03 11.23 38.51
N TYR A 305 -3.68 10.85 37.27
CA TYR A 305 -2.29 10.69 36.84
C TYR A 305 -1.54 12.04 36.77
N ASP A 306 -0.27 11.98 37.12
CA ASP A 306 0.73 13.04 36.91
C ASP A 306 2.08 12.38 36.61
N TRP A 307 3.05 13.12 36.05
CA TRP A 307 4.31 12.56 35.54
C TRP A 307 5.19 11.90 36.63
N ASP A 308 4.99 12.26 37.89
CA ASP A 308 5.66 11.66 39.05
C ASP A 308 4.96 10.40 39.58
N LYS A 309 3.75 10.07 39.07
CA LYS A 309 2.98 8.91 39.48
C LYS A 309 3.26 7.68 38.62
N SER A 310 2.87 6.51 39.16
CA SER A 310 2.97 5.23 38.46
C SER A 310 2.22 5.25 37.13
N ARG A 311 2.83 4.64 36.10
CA ARG A 311 2.23 4.45 34.77
C ARG A 311 1.45 3.13 34.64
N ALA A 312 1.26 2.39 35.72
CA ALA A 312 0.67 1.05 35.69
C ALA A 312 -0.73 1.03 35.04
N ASP A 313 -1.61 1.97 35.41
CA ASP A 313 -2.95 2.06 34.82
C ASP A 313 -2.90 2.46 33.33
N LEU A 314 -1.94 3.31 32.94
CA LEU A 314 -1.70 3.66 31.53
C LEU A 314 -1.30 2.42 30.71
N THR A 315 -0.35 1.65 31.23
CA THR A 315 0.13 0.41 30.59
C THR A 315 -0.99 -0.62 30.52
N ALA A 316 -1.87 -0.70 31.52
CA ALA A 316 -3.03 -1.57 31.49
C ALA A 316 -4.03 -1.17 30.38
N LEU A 317 -4.33 0.13 30.25
CA LEU A 317 -5.19 0.63 29.17
C LEU A 317 -4.57 0.38 27.78
N GLN A 318 -3.28 0.64 27.61
CA GLN A 318 -2.55 0.35 26.38
C GLN A 318 -2.58 -1.13 25.99
N ARG A 319 -2.48 -2.02 26.99
CA ARG A 319 -2.58 -3.47 26.75
C ARG A 319 -3.98 -3.85 26.24
N ILE A 320 -5.03 -3.25 26.78
CA ILE A 320 -6.40 -3.44 26.29
C ILE A 320 -6.51 -2.93 24.85
N ILE A 321 -6.05 -1.70 24.56
CA ILE A 321 -6.07 -1.16 23.19
C ILE A 321 -5.36 -2.09 22.20
N ARG A 322 -4.17 -2.62 22.56
CA ARG A 322 -3.44 -3.57 21.70
C ARG A 322 -4.20 -4.89 21.51
N GLN A 323 -4.81 -5.41 22.57
CA GLN A 323 -5.64 -6.61 22.51
C GLN A 323 -6.80 -6.43 21.52
N TYR A 324 -7.34 -5.22 21.42
CA TYR A 324 -8.44 -4.89 20.52
C TYR A 324 -8.00 -4.28 19.18
N SER A 325 -6.71 -4.24 18.87
CA SER A 325 -6.19 -3.54 17.68
C SER A 325 -6.72 -4.06 16.34
N ALA A 326 -7.27 -5.27 16.31
CA ALA A 326 -7.91 -5.84 15.13
C ALA A 326 -9.43 -5.60 15.06
N PHE A 327 -10.06 -4.98 16.06
CA PHE A 327 -11.52 -4.90 16.20
C PHE A 327 -11.99 -3.44 16.28
N ASP A 328 -12.25 -2.84 15.12
CA ASP A 328 -12.56 -1.40 14.99
C ASP A 328 -13.74 -0.97 15.89
N ASP A 329 -14.81 -1.77 15.97
CA ASP A 329 -15.96 -1.48 16.84
C ASP A 329 -15.59 -1.41 18.33
N GLN A 330 -14.65 -2.26 18.77
CA GLN A 330 -14.17 -2.26 20.15
C GLN A 330 -13.22 -1.10 20.42
N LEU A 331 -12.39 -0.72 19.44
CA LEU A 331 -11.53 0.47 19.53
C LEU A 331 -12.38 1.75 19.62
N VAL A 332 -13.44 1.86 18.81
CA VAL A 332 -14.42 2.95 18.88
C VAL A 332 -15.07 3.01 20.25
N ARG A 333 -15.43 1.86 20.84
CA ARG A 333 -15.97 1.81 22.20
C ARG A 333 -14.96 2.26 23.25
N ILE A 334 -13.70 1.86 23.14
CA ILE A 334 -12.63 2.33 24.04
C ILE A 334 -12.45 3.85 23.90
N GLU A 335 -12.41 4.38 22.67
CA GLU A 335 -12.31 5.82 22.42
C GLU A 335 -13.45 6.60 23.11
N GLN A 336 -14.69 6.13 23.02
CA GLN A 336 -15.83 6.75 23.69
C GLN A 336 -15.65 6.79 25.21
N LEU A 337 -15.11 5.73 25.80
CA LEU A 337 -14.86 5.65 27.23
C LEU A 337 -13.71 6.57 27.68
N MET A 338 -12.78 6.90 26.78
CA MET A 338 -11.63 7.76 27.07
C MET A 338 -11.93 9.26 27.04
N GLN A 339 -13.10 9.69 26.52
CA GLN A 339 -13.48 11.12 26.44
C GLN A 339 -13.26 11.92 27.73
N PRO A 340 -13.56 11.39 28.95
CA PRO A 340 -13.35 12.13 30.19
C PRO A 340 -11.89 12.53 30.46
N LEU A 341 -10.91 11.87 29.82
CA LEU A 341 -9.48 12.21 29.97
C LEU A 341 -9.10 13.50 29.21
N LEU A 342 -9.95 13.95 28.28
CA LEU A 342 -9.79 15.22 27.56
C LEU A 342 -10.59 16.36 28.19
N ALA A 343 -11.21 16.15 29.36
CA ALA A 343 -12.01 17.17 30.02
C ALA A 343 -11.21 18.45 30.29
N LYS A 344 -11.89 19.59 30.31
CA LYS A 344 -11.25 20.91 30.44
C LYS A 344 -10.39 21.01 31.71
N ASP A 345 -10.88 20.44 32.81
CA ASP A 345 -10.25 20.40 34.14
C ASP A 345 -9.24 19.25 34.32
N ALA A 346 -9.07 18.36 33.34
CA ALA A 346 -8.04 17.32 33.38
C ALA A 346 -6.64 17.96 33.35
N SER A 347 -5.70 17.35 34.09
CA SER A 347 -4.32 17.80 34.14
C SER A 347 -3.64 17.66 32.77
N ARG A 348 -2.57 18.43 32.56
CA ARG A 348 -1.76 18.33 31.33
C ARG A 348 -1.22 16.93 31.11
N ALA A 349 -0.72 16.28 32.16
CA ALA A 349 -0.22 14.91 32.09
C ALA A 349 -1.28 13.91 31.62
N VAL A 350 -2.54 14.08 32.04
CA VAL A 350 -3.67 13.24 31.61
C VAL A 350 -4.03 13.49 30.14
N LYS A 351 -4.14 14.75 29.73
CA LYS A 351 -4.42 15.13 28.33
C LYS A 351 -3.34 14.61 27.38
N ASP A 352 -2.07 14.71 27.75
CA ASP A 352 -0.95 14.20 26.96
C ASP A 352 -1.06 12.68 26.71
N VAL A 353 -1.44 11.92 27.74
CA VAL A 353 -1.67 10.47 27.61
C VAL A 353 -2.87 10.20 26.71
N ALA A 354 -3.99 10.89 26.93
CA ALA A 354 -5.19 10.72 26.11
C ALA A 354 -4.89 10.98 24.63
N CYS A 355 -4.20 12.07 24.30
CA CYS A 355 -3.77 12.38 22.95
C CYS A 355 -2.86 11.29 22.33
N ARG A 356 -1.98 10.65 23.11
CA ARG A 356 -1.13 9.55 22.60
C ARG A 356 -1.93 8.31 22.24
N GLU A 357 -2.89 7.93 23.07
CA GLU A 357 -3.73 6.76 22.77
C GLU A 357 -4.68 7.07 21.60
N LEU A 358 -5.26 8.27 21.56
CA LEU A 358 -6.12 8.71 20.45
C LEU A 358 -5.36 8.91 19.14
N SER A 359 -4.04 9.09 19.17
CA SER A 359 -3.24 9.04 17.94
C SER A 359 -3.18 7.65 17.32
N VAL A 360 -3.55 6.61 18.07
CA VAL A 360 -3.58 5.21 17.64
C VAL A 360 -5.01 4.76 17.29
N ILE A 361 -5.99 5.12 18.13
CA ILE A 361 -7.38 4.62 18.01
C ILE A 361 -8.41 5.69 17.63
N GLY A 362 -8.02 6.96 17.60
CA GLY A 362 -8.97 8.08 17.52
C GLY A 362 -9.71 8.15 16.20
N THR A 363 -10.97 8.55 16.28
CA THR A 363 -11.87 8.80 15.16
C THR A 363 -12.50 10.19 15.29
N ASP A 364 -13.57 10.44 14.54
CA ASP A 364 -14.37 11.66 14.61
C ASP A 364 -14.91 11.97 16.02
N ILE A 365 -15.01 10.95 16.88
CA ILE A 365 -15.59 11.07 18.23
C ILE A 365 -14.78 12.02 19.10
N SER A 366 -13.45 11.93 19.07
CA SER A 366 -12.57 12.75 19.90
C SER A 366 -12.23 14.11 19.29
N LEU A 367 -12.59 14.36 18.03
CA LEU A 367 -12.17 15.58 17.32
C LEU A 367 -12.61 16.88 18.00
N PRO A 368 -13.84 17.03 18.52
CA PRO A 368 -14.23 18.27 19.19
C PRO A 368 -13.37 18.58 20.41
N ALA A 369 -13.06 17.56 21.22
CA ALA A 369 -12.23 17.72 22.41
C ALA A 369 -10.75 17.98 22.05
N LEU A 370 -10.21 17.28 21.05
CA LEU A 370 -8.86 17.50 20.54
C LEU A 370 -8.70 18.88 19.90
N ALA A 371 -9.71 19.37 19.17
CA ALA A 371 -9.70 20.70 18.57
C ALA A 371 -9.65 21.81 19.63
N ALA A 372 -10.40 21.66 20.72
CA ALA A 372 -10.35 22.60 21.84
C ALA A 372 -8.96 22.68 22.52
N LEU A 373 -8.20 21.58 22.51
CA LEU A 373 -6.82 21.57 23.04
C LEU A 373 -5.82 22.35 22.17
N LEU A 374 -6.18 22.70 20.93
CA LEU A 374 -5.35 23.56 20.09
C LEU A 374 -5.38 25.03 20.56
N ASP A 375 -6.33 25.42 21.42
CA ASP A 375 -6.45 26.79 21.93
C ASP A 375 -5.39 27.13 22.99
N ASP A 376 -4.72 26.14 23.55
CA ASP A 376 -3.78 26.28 24.65
C ASP A 376 -2.34 25.91 24.22
N PRO A 377 -1.37 26.86 24.28
CA PRO A 377 0.04 26.62 23.99
C PRO A 377 0.66 25.41 24.70
N GLU A 378 0.17 25.05 25.88
CA GLU A 378 0.71 23.93 26.65
C GLU A 378 0.23 22.55 26.17
N THR A 379 -0.93 22.48 25.50
CA THR A 379 -1.56 21.21 25.05
C THR A 379 -1.60 21.06 23.54
N GLU A 380 -1.47 22.15 22.78
CA GLU A 380 -1.66 22.14 21.33
C GLU A 380 -0.74 21.17 20.58
N HIS A 381 0.51 20.99 21.03
CA HIS A 381 1.45 20.08 20.39
C HIS A 381 0.97 18.63 20.45
N MET A 382 0.43 18.20 21.60
CA MET A 382 -0.11 16.85 21.76
C MET A 382 -1.46 16.68 21.04
N ALA A 383 -2.28 17.72 21.00
CA ALA A 383 -3.49 17.72 20.19
C ALA A 383 -3.18 17.57 18.70
N ARG A 384 -2.20 18.32 18.18
CA ARG A 384 -1.69 18.17 16.81
C ARG A 384 -1.14 16.76 16.57
N TYR A 385 -0.36 16.20 17.49
CA TYR A 385 0.16 14.83 17.39
C TYR A 385 -0.95 13.79 17.17
N ALA A 386 -2.09 13.93 17.85
CA ALA A 386 -3.26 13.07 17.64
C ALA A 386 -3.94 13.35 16.30
N LEU A 387 -4.31 14.62 16.05
CA LEU A 387 -5.04 15.05 14.85
C LEU A 387 -4.29 14.77 13.55
N GLU A 388 -2.96 14.79 13.56
CA GLU A 388 -2.12 14.39 12.43
C GLU A 388 -2.37 12.95 11.98
N ARG A 389 -2.68 12.04 12.92
CA ARG A 389 -2.78 10.59 12.69
C ARG A 389 -4.22 10.11 12.55
N ILE A 390 -5.19 10.83 13.13
CA ILE A 390 -6.61 10.53 12.98
C ILE A 390 -7.01 10.68 11.50
N GLN A 391 -7.62 9.64 10.94
CA GLN A 391 -8.01 9.62 9.53
C GLN A 391 -9.26 10.47 9.27
N GLY A 392 -9.41 10.95 8.05
CA GLY A 392 -10.61 11.66 7.59
C GLY A 392 -10.47 13.19 7.49
N GLN A 393 -11.42 13.78 6.76
CA GLN A 393 -11.42 15.20 6.40
C GLN A 393 -11.73 16.12 7.59
N LYS A 394 -12.42 15.64 8.63
CA LYS A 394 -12.79 16.46 9.79
C LYS A 394 -11.59 16.84 10.66
N ALA A 395 -10.64 15.92 10.84
CA ALA A 395 -9.40 16.21 11.56
C ALA A 395 -8.56 17.26 10.83
N GLU A 396 -8.55 17.19 9.50
CA GLU A 396 -7.93 18.20 8.65
C GLU A 396 -8.62 19.56 8.77
N ALA A 397 -9.95 19.60 8.69
CA ALA A 397 -10.73 20.82 8.84
C ALA A 397 -10.45 21.49 10.19
N ALA A 398 -10.38 20.73 11.29
CA ALA A 398 -10.07 21.26 12.61
C ALA A 398 -8.69 21.95 12.68
N LEU A 399 -7.67 21.34 12.06
CA LEU A 399 -6.32 21.94 11.99
C LEU A 399 -6.31 23.19 11.12
N LEU A 400 -7.01 23.17 9.98
CA LEU A 400 -7.09 24.30 9.06
C LEU A 400 -7.85 25.49 9.66
N ASP A 401 -9.00 25.24 10.27
CA ASP A 401 -9.79 26.26 10.94
C ASP A 401 -8.97 26.95 12.03
N LYS A 402 -8.23 26.17 12.82
CA LYS A 402 -7.34 26.72 13.83
C LYS A 402 -6.19 27.55 13.24
N LEU A 403 -5.59 27.10 12.13
CA LEU A 403 -4.53 27.83 11.44
C LEU A 403 -5.02 29.23 11.00
N LEU A 404 -6.26 29.31 10.52
CA LEU A 404 -6.86 30.56 10.04
C LEU A 404 -7.21 31.53 11.18
N GLN A 405 -7.37 31.03 12.41
CA GLN A 405 -7.79 31.83 13.56
C GLN A 405 -6.62 32.25 14.47
N THR A 406 -5.54 31.48 14.51
CA THR A 406 -4.45 31.73 15.45
C THR A 406 -3.57 32.92 15.06
N SER A 407 -3.27 33.79 16.04
CA SER A 407 -2.25 34.82 15.92
C SER A 407 -0.89 34.40 16.48
N ASP A 408 -0.83 33.30 17.24
CA ASP A 408 0.42 32.81 17.82
C ASP A 408 1.33 32.18 16.76
N THR A 409 2.58 32.63 16.70
CA THR A 409 3.55 32.19 15.68
C THR A 409 3.96 30.72 15.87
N GLY A 410 4.14 30.27 17.11
CA GLY A 410 4.53 28.89 17.42
C GLY A 410 3.43 27.90 17.03
N THR A 411 2.20 28.18 17.46
CA THR A 411 0.99 27.45 17.07
C THR A 411 0.84 27.40 15.57
N LYS A 412 0.99 28.55 14.90
CA LYS A 412 0.86 28.66 13.44
C LYS A 412 1.87 27.77 12.71
N ILE A 413 3.15 27.82 13.08
CA ILE A 413 4.19 26.95 12.51
C ILE A 413 3.82 25.47 12.72
N GLY A 414 3.39 25.12 13.93
CA GLY A 414 2.97 23.77 14.26
C GLY A 414 1.83 23.25 13.39
N LEU A 415 0.78 24.06 13.20
CA LEU A 415 -0.39 23.71 12.37
C LEU A 415 -0.04 23.59 10.89
N ILE A 416 0.81 24.49 10.37
CA ILE A 416 1.33 24.40 9.00
C ILE A 416 2.04 23.06 8.79
N SER A 417 2.93 22.67 9.72
CA SER A 417 3.62 21.38 9.63
C SER A 417 2.66 20.20 9.66
N SER A 418 1.68 20.20 10.56
CA SER A 418 0.67 19.15 10.66
C SER A 418 -0.15 19.00 9.37
N LEU A 419 -0.60 20.11 8.77
CA LEU A 419 -1.33 20.11 7.50
C LEU A 419 -0.46 19.66 6.32
N GLY A 420 0.84 19.98 6.35
CA GLY A 420 1.83 19.48 5.41
C GLY A 420 1.97 17.95 5.46
N VAL A 421 2.17 17.38 6.65
CA VAL A 421 2.27 15.93 6.88
C VAL A 421 1.01 15.20 6.45
N ARG A 422 -0.17 15.78 6.74
CA ARG A 422 -1.47 15.24 6.31
C ARG A 422 -1.74 15.39 4.81
N ARG A 423 -0.92 16.16 4.11
CA ARG A 423 -1.08 16.47 2.69
C ARG A 423 -2.41 17.15 2.34
N SER A 424 -2.85 18.07 3.19
CA SER A 424 -4.13 18.76 3.01
C SER A 424 -4.15 19.64 1.75
N GLY A 425 -4.93 19.21 0.76
CA GLY A 425 -5.23 20.01 -0.44
C GLY A 425 -5.92 21.35 -0.12
N PRO A 426 -7.00 21.36 0.68
CA PRO A 426 -7.66 22.59 1.13
C PRO A 426 -6.73 23.61 1.81
N ALA A 427 -5.66 23.16 2.46
CA ALA A 427 -4.70 24.05 3.11
C ALA A 427 -3.70 24.72 2.14
N VAL A 428 -3.59 24.29 0.87
CA VAL A 428 -2.60 24.83 -0.09
C VAL A 428 -2.72 26.34 -0.25
N GLY A 429 -3.93 26.86 -0.45
CA GLY A 429 -4.16 28.30 -0.63
C GLY A 429 -3.74 29.13 0.59
N PRO A 430 -4.24 28.81 1.80
CA PRO A 430 -3.79 29.44 3.04
C PRO A 430 -2.28 29.34 3.29
N ILE A 431 -1.69 28.16 3.13
CA ILE A 431 -0.25 27.94 3.34
C ILE A 431 0.59 28.72 2.30
N ALA A 432 0.16 28.79 1.04
CA ALA A 432 0.87 29.55 0.01
C ALA A 432 0.99 31.04 0.34
N ARG A 433 -0.02 31.64 0.99
CA ARG A 433 0.07 33.02 1.47
C ARG A 433 1.11 33.17 2.59
N LEU A 434 1.18 32.19 3.50
CA LEU A 434 2.14 32.15 4.60
C LEU A 434 3.57 31.87 4.12
N ALA A 435 3.76 31.23 2.97
CA ALA A 435 5.08 31.02 2.36
C ALA A 435 5.76 32.34 1.93
N ALA A 436 4.99 33.42 1.80
CA ALA A 436 5.49 34.77 1.52
C ALA A 436 5.55 35.68 2.77
N ASP A 437 5.35 35.12 3.97
CA ASP A 437 5.35 35.87 5.23
C ASP A 437 6.72 36.53 5.51
N SER A 438 6.71 37.66 6.22
CA SER A 438 7.94 38.35 6.64
C SER A 438 8.68 37.60 7.75
N HIS A 439 7.96 36.78 8.53
CA HIS A 439 8.53 35.91 9.55
C HIS A 439 9.17 34.68 8.91
N ALA A 440 10.51 34.64 8.91
CA ALA A 440 11.30 33.65 8.18
C ALA A 440 10.95 32.19 8.53
N ASP A 441 10.69 31.88 9.80
CA ASP A 441 10.32 30.51 10.21
C ASP A 441 8.93 30.09 9.75
N THR A 442 7.98 31.03 9.70
CA THR A 442 6.62 30.78 9.22
C THR A 442 6.66 30.52 7.72
N ALA A 443 7.38 31.36 6.98
CA ALA A 443 7.59 31.19 5.54
C ALA A 443 8.27 29.86 5.23
N ARG A 444 9.33 29.51 5.97
CA ARG A 444 10.05 28.24 5.80
C ARG A 444 9.16 27.02 6.07
N ALA A 445 8.40 27.03 7.16
CA ALA A 445 7.46 25.94 7.48
C ALA A 445 6.39 25.80 6.38
N ALA A 446 5.88 26.92 5.86
CA ALA A 446 4.88 26.92 4.79
C ALA A 446 5.43 26.38 3.46
N ILE A 447 6.64 26.76 3.09
CA ILE A 447 7.33 26.23 1.90
C ILE A 447 7.49 24.71 2.00
N GLN A 448 7.96 24.21 3.15
CA GLN A 448 8.12 22.78 3.39
C GLN A 448 6.78 22.04 3.35
N ALA A 449 5.73 22.60 3.96
CA ALA A 449 4.40 22.01 3.96
C ALA A 449 3.81 21.90 2.55
N LEU A 450 3.99 22.91 1.68
CA LEU A 450 3.60 22.82 0.27
C LEU A 450 4.31 21.66 -0.45
N GLY A 451 5.60 21.48 -0.18
CA GLY A 451 6.38 20.36 -0.71
C GLY A 451 5.80 19.00 -0.30
N LEU A 452 5.46 18.84 0.99
CA LEU A 452 4.89 17.61 1.54
C LEU A 452 3.47 17.34 1.02
N ILE A 453 2.64 18.37 0.85
CA ILE A 453 1.29 18.22 0.28
C ILE A 453 1.37 17.57 -1.09
N GLY A 454 2.23 18.09 -1.96
CA GLY A 454 2.59 17.39 -3.20
C GLY A 454 1.44 17.21 -4.18
N THR A 455 0.47 18.14 -4.19
CA THR A 455 -0.60 18.20 -5.20
C THR A 455 -0.21 19.12 -6.36
N SER A 456 -0.99 19.11 -7.43
CA SER A 456 -0.81 20.01 -8.59
C SER A 456 -0.90 21.48 -8.19
N GLU A 457 -1.82 21.81 -7.29
CA GLU A 457 -2.01 23.14 -6.75
C GLU A 457 -0.80 23.58 -5.92
N ALA A 458 -0.25 22.67 -5.10
CA ALA A 458 0.97 22.94 -4.34
C ALA A 458 2.18 23.15 -5.26
N ALA A 459 2.31 22.35 -6.32
CA ALA A 459 3.33 22.54 -7.35
C ALA A 459 3.22 23.90 -8.05
N ALA A 460 2.00 24.33 -8.38
CA ALA A 460 1.75 25.65 -8.95
C ALA A 460 2.12 26.77 -7.96
N ALA A 461 1.76 26.63 -6.68
CA ALA A 461 2.12 27.58 -5.64
C ALA A 461 3.64 27.71 -5.48
N LEU A 462 4.37 26.60 -5.46
CA LEU A 462 5.83 26.59 -5.38
C LEU A 462 6.48 27.25 -6.60
N ARG A 463 5.97 27.01 -7.82
CA ARG A 463 6.47 27.68 -9.04
C ARG A 463 6.29 29.19 -9.00
N ASN A 464 5.12 29.65 -8.56
CA ASN A 464 4.85 31.07 -8.41
C ASN A 464 5.75 31.69 -7.34
N LEU A 465 6.00 30.98 -6.24
CA LEU A 465 6.89 31.46 -5.20
C LEU A 465 8.34 31.54 -5.69
N HIS A 466 8.83 30.51 -6.38
CA HIS A 466 10.17 30.49 -6.98
C HIS A 466 10.40 31.66 -7.95
N SER A 467 9.43 31.97 -8.82
CA SER A 467 9.56 33.08 -9.77
C SER A 467 9.53 34.45 -9.08
N SER A 468 8.79 34.58 -7.98
CA SER A 468 8.62 35.85 -7.26
C SER A 468 9.76 36.18 -6.29
N LEU A 469 10.47 35.19 -5.75
CA LEU A 469 11.54 35.39 -4.77
C LEU A 469 12.88 35.77 -5.42
N ALA A 470 13.68 36.56 -4.69
CA ALA A 470 15.09 36.80 -4.99
C ALA A 470 15.91 35.49 -4.91
N SER A 471 16.99 35.40 -5.68
CA SER A 471 17.76 34.16 -5.88
C SER A 471 18.30 33.55 -4.58
N ASP A 472 18.75 34.39 -3.64
CA ASP A 472 19.27 34.00 -2.33
C ASP A 472 18.21 33.36 -1.41
N ARG A 473 16.92 33.53 -1.71
CA ARG A 473 15.79 32.97 -0.96
C ARG A 473 15.10 31.79 -1.64
N ARG A 474 15.57 31.35 -2.82
CA ARG A 474 14.94 30.27 -3.59
C ARG A 474 15.26 28.87 -3.11
N LEU A 475 16.38 28.68 -2.39
CA LEU A 475 16.85 27.33 -2.03
C LEU A 475 15.79 26.49 -1.28
N PRO A 476 15.10 27.00 -0.24
CA PRO A 476 14.04 26.22 0.42
C PRO A 476 12.89 25.85 -0.51
N VAL A 477 12.61 26.68 -1.52
CA VAL A 477 11.55 26.42 -2.52
C VAL A 477 11.98 25.31 -3.47
N LEU A 478 13.24 25.29 -3.88
CA LEU A 478 13.80 24.21 -4.71
C LEU A 478 13.75 22.87 -3.98
N ASP A 479 14.10 22.82 -2.70
CA ASP A 479 13.97 21.61 -1.88
C ASP A 479 12.52 21.13 -1.81
N ALA A 480 11.58 22.06 -1.54
CA ALA A 480 10.16 21.73 -1.50
C ALA A 480 9.61 21.27 -2.86
N MET A 481 10.09 21.84 -3.98
CA MET A 481 9.75 21.38 -5.33
C MET A 481 10.22 19.95 -5.59
N ALA A 482 11.40 19.57 -5.12
CA ALA A 482 11.89 18.20 -5.25
C ALA A 482 11.00 17.20 -4.50
N VAL A 483 10.60 17.54 -3.27
CA VAL A 483 9.66 16.73 -2.48
C VAL A 483 8.29 16.64 -3.17
N CYS A 484 7.77 17.78 -3.64
CA CYS A 484 6.50 17.85 -4.37
C CYS A 484 6.53 17.00 -5.65
N ALA A 485 7.59 17.08 -6.44
CA ALA A 485 7.75 16.31 -7.67
C ALA A 485 7.75 14.80 -7.40
N ASN A 486 8.42 14.34 -6.33
CA ASN A 486 8.40 12.93 -5.92
C ASN A 486 6.97 12.46 -5.56
N HIS A 487 6.18 13.30 -4.88
CA HIS A 487 4.78 12.99 -4.59
C HIS A 487 3.91 12.94 -5.86
N LEU A 488 4.13 13.85 -6.81
CA LEU A 488 3.44 13.84 -8.10
C LEU A 488 3.75 12.57 -8.90
N VAL A 489 5.01 12.11 -8.94
CA VAL A 489 5.38 10.83 -9.57
C VAL A 489 4.64 9.67 -8.91
N LYS A 490 4.61 9.61 -7.57
CA LYS A 490 3.86 8.58 -6.83
C LYS A 490 2.37 8.60 -7.15
N GLY A 491 1.80 9.80 -7.37
CA GLY A 491 0.41 10.00 -7.80
C GLY A 491 0.16 9.84 -9.31
N GLY A 492 1.15 9.40 -10.09
CA GLY A 492 1.01 9.19 -11.55
C GLY A 492 1.04 10.45 -12.40
N LYS A 493 1.29 11.63 -11.81
CA LYS A 493 1.34 12.94 -12.49
C LYS A 493 2.74 13.25 -13.02
N THR A 494 3.25 12.36 -13.87
CA THR A 494 4.64 12.36 -14.36
C THR A 494 5.03 13.62 -15.14
N ASP A 495 4.13 14.18 -15.96
CA ASP A 495 4.41 15.39 -16.75
C ASP A 495 4.54 16.66 -15.88
N GLU A 496 3.72 16.75 -14.83
CA GLU A 496 3.79 17.84 -13.86
C GLU A 496 5.08 17.72 -13.02
N ALA A 497 5.43 16.51 -12.60
CA ALA A 497 6.69 16.24 -11.91
C ALA A 497 7.90 16.58 -12.78
N LEU A 498 7.90 16.16 -14.05
CA LEU A 498 8.94 16.47 -15.03
C LEU A 498 9.14 17.98 -15.18
N SER A 499 8.06 18.76 -15.17
CA SER A 499 8.12 20.22 -15.23
C SER A 499 8.85 20.81 -14.03
N LEU A 500 8.65 20.26 -12.82
CA LEU A 500 9.41 20.66 -11.64
C LEU A 500 10.87 20.20 -11.71
N TYR A 501 11.14 18.96 -12.12
CA TYR A 501 12.51 18.46 -12.25
C TYR A 501 13.35 19.26 -13.25
N LYS A 502 12.75 19.77 -14.32
CA LYS A 502 13.40 20.70 -15.25
C LYS A 502 13.78 22.03 -14.59
N ILE A 503 12.94 22.56 -13.70
CA ILE A 503 13.26 23.76 -12.91
C ILE A 503 14.45 23.46 -11.99
N LEU A 504 14.47 22.30 -11.33
CA LEU A 504 15.57 21.90 -10.45
C LEU A 504 16.89 21.71 -11.20
N TYR A 505 16.85 21.25 -12.44
CA TYR A 505 18.04 21.03 -13.28
C TYR A 505 18.65 22.32 -13.88
N ALA A 506 18.01 23.49 -13.73
CA ALA A 506 18.51 24.75 -14.28
C ALA A 506 19.96 25.07 -13.84
N ASP A 507 20.74 25.67 -14.74
CA ASP A 507 22.19 25.86 -14.56
C ASP A 507 22.58 26.81 -13.42
N ASP A 508 21.68 27.70 -13.01
CA ASP A 508 21.88 28.63 -11.90
C ASP A 508 21.62 28.01 -10.52
N ASN A 509 21.11 26.78 -10.48
CA ASN A 509 20.85 26.08 -9.22
C ASN A 509 22.11 25.39 -8.65
N PRO A 510 22.19 25.20 -7.32
CA PRO A 510 23.26 24.43 -6.71
C PRO A 510 23.34 23.00 -7.25
N ALA A 511 24.57 22.46 -7.34
CA ALA A 511 24.82 21.14 -7.93
C ALA A 511 23.96 20.02 -7.36
N LEU A 512 23.73 19.99 -6.03
CA LEU A 512 22.88 18.98 -5.38
C LEU A 512 21.41 19.07 -5.85
N ILE A 513 20.89 20.27 -6.09
CA ILE A 513 19.55 20.47 -6.63
C ILE A 513 19.48 20.00 -8.08
N ARG A 514 20.52 20.30 -8.87
CA ARG A 514 20.62 19.83 -10.25
C ARG A 514 20.69 18.30 -10.33
N VAL A 515 21.42 17.65 -9.42
CA VAL A 515 21.44 16.18 -9.31
C VAL A 515 20.05 15.62 -8.98
N ALA A 516 19.29 16.25 -8.07
CA ALA A 516 17.93 15.85 -7.78
C ALA A 516 17.01 16.00 -9.00
N GLY A 517 17.12 17.12 -9.72
CA GLY A 517 16.42 17.35 -10.98
C GLY A 517 16.73 16.30 -12.05
N LEU A 518 18.02 16.02 -12.28
CA LEU A 518 18.46 15.02 -13.26
C LEU A 518 17.99 13.60 -12.88
N THR A 519 18.06 13.25 -11.60
CA THR A 519 17.56 11.96 -11.07
C THR A 519 16.05 11.82 -11.29
N GLY A 520 15.29 12.88 -11.03
CA GLY A 520 13.85 12.88 -11.28
C GLY A 520 13.50 12.82 -12.77
N ILE A 521 14.26 13.50 -13.63
CA ILE A 521 14.12 13.40 -15.08
C ILE A 521 14.33 11.96 -15.54
N ALA A 522 15.34 11.26 -15.01
CA ALA A 522 15.58 9.86 -15.34
C ALA A 522 14.38 8.94 -15.04
N GLN A 523 13.66 9.22 -13.96
CA GLN A 523 12.47 8.46 -13.56
C GLN A 523 11.20 8.82 -14.35
N THR A 524 11.16 9.99 -14.98
CA THR A 524 9.92 10.56 -15.56
C THR A 524 9.97 10.72 -17.07
N SER A 525 11.15 10.84 -17.68
CA SER A 525 11.30 11.04 -19.12
C SER A 525 12.67 10.53 -19.61
N PRO A 526 12.76 9.27 -20.06
CA PRO A 526 13.96 8.73 -20.71
C PRO A 526 14.45 9.59 -21.89
N ASP A 527 13.53 10.12 -22.70
CA ASP A 527 13.85 11.01 -23.83
C ASP A 527 14.48 12.35 -23.40
N SER A 528 14.11 12.86 -22.22
CA SER A 528 14.75 14.06 -21.68
C SER A 528 16.11 13.70 -21.08
N LEU A 529 16.22 12.55 -20.42
CA LEU A 529 17.48 12.05 -19.88
C LEU A 529 18.53 11.85 -20.99
N SER A 530 18.15 11.20 -22.10
CA SER A 530 19.09 10.90 -23.20
C SER A 530 19.72 12.15 -23.81
N ARG A 531 18.99 13.27 -23.80
CA ARG A 531 19.49 14.57 -24.27
C ARG A 531 20.36 15.31 -23.25
N LEU A 532 20.08 15.15 -21.95
CA LEU A 532 20.71 15.94 -20.89
C LEU A 532 21.92 15.25 -20.26
N LEU A 533 21.89 13.92 -20.17
CA LEU A 533 22.91 13.15 -19.46
C LEU A 533 24.32 13.28 -20.06
N PRO A 534 24.53 13.26 -21.40
CA PRO A 534 25.86 13.42 -21.96
C PRO A 534 26.53 14.74 -21.56
N ALA A 535 25.77 15.84 -21.59
CA ALA A 535 26.25 17.16 -21.17
C ALA A 535 26.54 17.22 -19.66
N ALA A 536 25.74 16.53 -18.83
CA ALA A 536 25.95 16.47 -17.38
C ALA A 536 27.23 15.70 -17.00
N ILE A 537 27.61 14.69 -17.78
CA ILE A 537 28.82 13.88 -17.57
C ILE A 537 30.09 14.72 -17.80
N ILE A 538 30.09 15.61 -18.79
CA ILE A 538 31.27 16.42 -19.15
C ILE A 538 31.37 17.76 -18.41
N GLN A 539 30.40 18.12 -17.56
CA GLN A 539 30.50 19.35 -16.78
C GLN A 539 31.63 19.29 -15.75
N ASP A 540 32.23 20.46 -15.48
CA ASP A 540 33.33 20.65 -14.52
C ASP A 540 32.87 20.68 -13.05
N ASP A 541 31.56 20.54 -12.79
CA ASP A 541 31.03 20.40 -11.44
C ASP A 541 31.10 18.93 -10.97
N ALA A 542 32.01 18.64 -10.05
CA ALA A 542 32.27 17.29 -9.56
C ALA A 542 31.03 16.61 -8.93
N VAL A 543 30.13 17.37 -8.30
CA VAL A 543 28.93 16.83 -7.65
C VAL A 543 27.91 16.43 -8.71
N LEU A 544 27.68 17.29 -9.70
CA LEU A 544 26.77 16.97 -10.80
C LEU A 544 27.29 15.82 -11.66
N GLN A 545 28.58 15.85 -12.00
CA GLN A 545 29.23 14.81 -12.78
C GLN A 545 29.12 13.44 -12.08
N ALA A 546 29.38 13.37 -10.77
CA ALA A 546 29.20 12.14 -10.00
C ALA A 546 27.74 11.65 -9.99
N GLY A 547 26.77 12.57 -9.88
CA GLY A 547 25.35 12.25 -9.98
C GLY A 547 24.95 11.68 -11.35
N ALA A 548 25.46 12.28 -12.43
CA ALA A 548 25.22 11.86 -13.80
C ALA A 548 25.83 10.46 -14.08
N ILE A 549 27.08 10.24 -13.68
CA ILE A 549 27.75 8.94 -13.83
C ILE A 549 27.00 7.84 -13.08
N ARG A 550 26.47 8.12 -11.88
CA ARG A 550 25.64 7.16 -11.13
C ARG A 550 24.35 6.79 -11.86
N LEU A 551 23.69 7.74 -12.51
CA LEU A 551 22.49 7.46 -13.29
C LEU A 551 22.80 6.61 -14.53
N LEU A 552 23.93 6.87 -15.19
CA LEU A 552 24.41 6.03 -16.28
C LEU A 552 24.66 4.59 -15.83
N ALA A 553 25.25 4.39 -14.64
CA ALA A 553 25.50 3.07 -14.06
C ALA A 553 24.22 2.23 -13.84
N GLN A 554 23.05 2.86 -13.86
CA GLN A 554 21.74 2.22 -13.70
C GLN A 554 20.97 2.11 -15.02
N ALA A 555 21.49 2.72 -16.10
CA ALA A 555 20.81 2.77 -17.38
C ALA A 555 21.07 1.50 -18.20
N GLN A 556 20.01 0.96 -18.79
CA GLN A 556 20.07 -0.17 -19.73
C GLN A 556 20.03 0.28 -21.20
N ASP A 557 19.99 1.58 -21.45
CA ASP A 557 19.92 2.15 -22.80
C ASP A 557 21.32 2.18 -23.45
N THR A 558 21.51 1.34 -24.47
CA THR A 558 22.77 1.23 -25.21
C THR A 558 23.17 2.54 -25.89
N ALA A 559 22.21 3.31 -26.44
CA ALA A 559 22.53 4.58 -27.10
C ALA A 559 23.03 5.63 -26.09
N LEU A 560 22.47 5.61 -24.88
CA LEU A 560 22.91 6.46 -23.77
C LEU A 560 24.32 6.09 -23.31
N ILE A 561 24.62 4.79 -23.23
CA ILE A 561 25.94 4.26 -22.89
C ILE A 561 26.96 4.67 -23.97
N GLU A 562 26.64 4.51 -25.25
CA GLU A 562 27.52 4.90 -26.36
C GLU A 562 27.81 6.40 -26.39
N ALA A 563 26.80 7.24 -26.11
CA ALA A 563 26.98 8.68 -25.99
C ALA A 563 27.93 9.04 -24.84
N ALA A 564 27.79 8.38 -23.68
CA ALA A 564 28.67 8.59 -22.54
C ALA A 564 30.11 8.11 -22.80
N VAL A 565 30.29 6.98 -23.49
CA VAL A 565 31.61 6.46 -23.90
C VAL A 565 32.29 7.43 -24.87
N SER A 566 31.52 7.99 -25.82
CA SER A 566 32.04 8.94 -26.81
C SER A 566 32.54 10.24 -26.15
N ALA A 567 31.91 10.65 -25.04
CA ALA A 567 32.30 11.81 -24.26
C ALA A 567 33.53 11.58 -23.35
N MET A 568 34.05 10.35 -23.25
CA MET A 568 35.13 9.99 -22.33
C MET A 568 36.45 10.76 -22.57
N SER A 569 36.72 11.17 -23.81
CA SER A 569 37.90 11.96 -24.14
C SER A 569 37.90 13.36 -23.53
N GLU A 570 36.72 13.89 -23.18
CA GLU A 570 36.55 15.23 -22.61
C GLU A 570 36.62 15.24 -21.08
N LEU A 571 36.71 14.06 -20.45
CA LEU A 571 36.70 13.90 -19.00
C LEU A 571 38.09 14.05 -18.36
N SER A 572 38.11 14.55 -17.12
CA SER A 572 39.29 14.46 -16.25
C SER A 572 39.64 13.00 -15.93
N ASP A 573 40.88 12.70 -15.55
CA ASP A 573 41.29 11.31 -15.27
C ASP A 573 40.49 10.68 -14.12
N THR A 574 40.14 11.46 -13.10
CA THR A 574 39.26 11.03 -12.00
C THR A 574 37.84 10.70 -12.49
N ALA A 575 37.31 11.50 -13.41
CA ALA A 575 36.00 11.29 -14.01
C ALA A 575 35.98 10.08 -14.95
N LYS A 576 37.07 9.85 -15.71
CA LYS A 576 37.24 8.63 -16.53
C LYS A 576 37.22 7.37 -15.68
N VAL A 577 37.93 7.35 -14.55
CA VAL A 577 37.92 6.20 -13.62
C VAL A 577 36.51 5.94 -13.09
N SER A 578 35.79 6.99 -12.72
CA SER A 578 34.42 6.88 -12.21
C SER A 578 33.46 6.36 -13.28
N LEU A 579 33.58 6.85 -14.52
CA LEU A 579 32.79 6.39 -15.66
C LEU A 579 33.08 4.93 -16.00
N LEU A 580 34.35 4.52 -16.04
CA LEU A 580 34.74 3.13 -16.30
C LEU A 580 34.20 2.17 -15.22
N ALA A 581 34.22 2.57 -13.95
CA ALA A 581 33.65 1.78 -12.86
C ALA A 581 32.12 1.64 -12.98
N ALA A 582 31.43 2.71 -13.40
CA ALA A 582 30.00 2.70 -13.67
C ALA A 582 29.65 1.77 -14.86
N LEU A 583 30.40 1.85 -15.96
CA LEU A 583 30.21 1.00 -17.13
C LEU A 583 30.47 -0.48 -16.82
N ALA A 584 31.53 -0.80 -16.08
CA ALA A 584 31.83 -2.18 -15.66
C ALA A 584 30.73 -2.79 -14.77
N SER A 585 29.92 -1.97 -14.11
CA SER A 585 28.79 -2.44 -13.30
C SER A 585 27.54 -2.76 -14.15
N ASN A 586 27.47 -2.28 -15.39
CA ASN A 586 26.35 -2.48 -16.31
C ASN A 586 26.44 -3.78 -17.14
N GLY A 587 27.53 -4.54 -17.01
CA GLY A 587 27.84 -5.71 -17.86
C GLY A 587 28.70 -5.31 -19.05
#